data_AF-A0A1Q7ZCL0-F1
#
_entry.id   AF-A0A1Q7ZCL0-F1
#
_cell.length_a   1.000
_cell.length_b   1.000
_cell.length_c   1.000
_cell.angle_alpha   90.00
_cell.angle_beta   90.00
_cell.angle_gamma   90.00
#
_symmetry.space_group_name_H-M   'P 1'
#
loop_
_entity.id
_entity.type
_entity.pdbx_description
1 polymer ?
#
loop_
_entity_poly.entity_id
_entity_poly.type
_entity_poly.pdbx_seq_one_letter_code
_entity_poly.pdbx_strand_id
1 'polypeptide(L)'
;MPATVTVNMMTVVHQSSNGISQAFPDVCKTPAAPSPIPLPYPNIAMSSNAADTASTVKADGNPIMIKTSKYAMSSGDEAGSLMGVVSNKIKGSANPQSFSMDVKADGSNVFRQLDMMLQNGGSMPVNTIPGVNMQPPKPGPAKPLNYDKWKIVEVRWSDPKLKCGDMVKIRTKTENYPDGVPVAHVIHKTGLKAMHDLVKGKVSGNAVEIDWITRNGPWNKNPTKLKVKAHGGGGVKESSNELEIEVPQEFNDRVYVPANLNRAEVLQEVTVPVFTIFGLSFGKKKVIRGTGNFVSGEYGYDISVKKGVFQIHCKMKITPQRHVKTGKRLQRAMKKWKSEIESTWDRKWKEHRINCQRGDTCNCPGGCCIFPIRVKCSFVSGGQHVIVKLWPGAPAGVPSAGGNPGWWDSSNWYERLSGNEGNAGVVHAHEFGHTIGMEDEYATGSTIRECYDVPGSVMQRGTKVMQAHWERHPASGKSIHTRFLEGVKDKKYKLIPA
;
A
#
# COMPACT_ATOMS: atom_id res chain seq x y z
N MET A 1 24.29 0.96 43.18
CA MET A 1 22.82 0.86 43.02
C MET A 1 22.52 0.21 41.68
N PRO A 2 21.54 -0.70 41.57
CA PRO A 2 21.17 -1.26 40.26
C PRO A 2 20.81 -0.15 39.27
N ALA A 3 21.35 -0.23 38.05
CA ALA A 3 21.05 0.74 37.01
C ALA A 3 19.56 0.68 36.63
N THR A 4 18.90 1.84 36.51
CA THR A 4 17.45 1.93 36.22
C THR A 4 17.14 2.17 34.74
N VAL A 5 18.15 2.64 34.00
CA VAL A 5 18.06 2.93 32.57
C VAL A 5 18.56 1.75 31.75
N THR A 6 17.85 1.43 30.68
CA THR A 6 18.22 0.36 29.74
C THR A 6 18.36 0.87 28.33
N VAL A 7 19.34 0.33 27.62
CA VAL A 7 19.58 0.52 26.19
C VAL A 7 19.57 -0.86 25.54
N ASN A 8 18.75 -1.05 24.50
CA ASN A 8 18.52 -2.34 23.86
C ASN A 8 18.24 -3.50 24.85
N MET A 9 17.38 -3.24 25.83
CA MET A 9 17.00 -4.19 26.89
C MET A 9 18.13 -4.60 27.86
N MET A 10 19.31 -3.96 27.78
CA MET A 10 20.43 -4.17 28.68
C MET A 10 20.68 -2.91 29.51
N THR A 11 21.06 -3.05 30.79
CA THR A 11 21.27 -1.88 31.65
C THR A 11 22.47 -1.06 31.18
N VAL A 12 22.40 0.26 31.28
CA VAL A 12 23.54 1.15 31.01
C VAL A 12 24.59 1.01 32.12
N VAL A 13 25.86 1.14 31.77
CA VAL A 13 26.96 1.05 32.74
C VAL A 13 27.35 2.44 33.21
N HIS A 14 27.51 2.64 34.51
CA HIS A 14 27.98 3.87 35.13
C HIS A 14 28.67 3.54 36.46
N GLN A 15 29.33 4.50 37.10
CA GLN A 15 30.20 4.23 38.26
C GLN A 15 29.51 3.48 39.42
N SER A 16 28.22 3.71 39.60
CA SER A 16 27.42 3.09 40.66
C SER A 16 26.65 1.84 40.21
N SER A 17 26.81 1.35 38.97
CA SER A 17 25.97 0.28 38.41
C SER A 17 26.31 -1.13 38.89
N ASN A 18 27.37 -1.29 39.71
CA ASN A 18 27.89 -2.56 40.21
C ASN A 18 28.28 -3.55 39.09
N GLY A 19 28.76 -3.02 37.96
CA GLY A 19 29.37 -3.81 36.90
C GLY A 19 30.75 -4.36 37.26
N ILE A 20 30.99 -5.61 36.88
CA ILE A 20 32.24 -6.35 37.03
C ILE A 20 32.54 -7.04 35.71
N SER A 21 33.71 -6.78 35.14
CA SER A 21 34.26 -7.51 34.00
C SER A 21 35.36 -8.43 34.50
N GLN A 22 35.19 -9.74 34.35
CA GLN A 22 36.19 -10.75 34.71
C GLN A 22 36.72 -11.40 33.43
N ALA A 23 38.04 -11.49 33.32
CA ALA A 23 38.75 -12.17 32.25
C ALA A 23 39.66 -13.24 32.88
N PHE A 24 39.63 -14.44 32.30
CA PHE A 24 40.43 -15.57 32.71
C PHE A 24 40.54 -16.56 31.54
N PRO A 25 41.69 -17.23 31.33
CA PRO A 25 42.95 -17.02 32.03
C PRO A 25 43.72 -15.80 31.51
N ASP A 26 44.47 -15.13 32.39
CA ASP A 26 45.50 -14.14 32.04
C ASP A 26 46.86 -14.75 32.38
N VAL A 27 47.57 -15.26 31.37
CA VAL A 27 48.77 -16.09 31.61
C VAL A 27 50.00 -15.20 31.78
N CYS A 28 50.53 -15.11 32.99
CA CYS A 28 51.65 -14.23 33.33
C CYS A 28 52.90 -15.02 33.72
N LYS A 29 54.05 -14.42 33.46
CA LYS A 29 55.36 -14.91 33.88
C LYS A 29 55.49 -14.71 35.39
N THR A 30 55.63 -15.80 36.14
CA THR A 30 55.67 -15.79 37.61
C THR A 30 57.07 -16.15 38.10
N PRO A 31 57.66 -15.38 39.05
CA PRO A 31 58.96 -15.71 39.64
C PRO A 31 58.81 -16.83 40.67
N ALA A 32 58.68 -18.07 40.20
CA ALA A 32 58.65 -19.29 41.02
C ALA A 32 59.58 -20.34 40.40
N ALA A 33 60.30 -21.14 41.20
CA ALA A 33 61.27 -22.09 40.68
C ALA A 33 60.57 -23.31 40.02
N PRO A 34 60.95 -23.71 38.79
CA PRO A 34 61.91 -23.06 37.87
C PRO A 34 61.37 -21.77 37.22
N SER A 35 62.08 -20.64 37.35
CA SER A 35 61.56 -19.30 36.98
C SER A 35 62.01 -18.84 35.59
N PRO A 36 61.15 -18.18 34.78
CA PRO A 36 59.73 -17.89 35.05
C PRO A 36 58.77 -19.02 34.64
N ILE A 37 57.73 -19.26 35.46
CA ILE A 37 56.64 -20.19 35.15
C ILE A 37 55.44 -19.41 34.60
N PRO A 38 54.91 -19.76 33.41
CA PRO A 38 53.61 -19.25 32.95
C PRO A 38 52.48 -19.78 33.83
N LEU A 39 51.80 -18.90 34.58
CA LEU A 39 50.64 -19.27 35.41
C LEU A 39 49.40 -18.47 35.01
N PRO A 40 48.19 -19.08 35.03
CA PRO A 40 46.95 -18.40 34.73
C PRO A 40 46.46 -17.61 35.95
N TYR A 41 46.23 -16.31 35.78
CA TYR A 41 45.66 -15.43 36.79
C TYR A 41 44.27 -14.91 36.38
N PRO A 42 43.40 -14.55 37.35
CA PRO A 42 42.21 -13.76 37.06
C PRO A 42 42.60 -12.31 36.77
N ASN A 43 41.80 -11.64 35.94
CA ASN A 43 41.88 -10.20 35.78
C ASN A 43 40.48 -9.61 35.91
N ILE A 44 40.29 -8.71 36.87
CA ILE A 44 39.00 -8.21 37.29
C ILE A 44 39.01 -6.70 37.22
N ALA A 45 38.06 -6.12 36.49
CA ALA A 45 37.83 -4.69 36.39
C ALA A 45 36.40 -4.35 36.83
N MET A 46 36.20 -3.22 37.49
CA MET A 46 34.92 -2.87 38.13
C MET A 46 34.43 -1.48 37.71
N SER A 47 33.13 -1.35 37.50
CA SER A 47 32.44 -0.08 37.20
C SER A 47 32.71 1.04 38.20
N SER A 48 33.01 0.73 39.46
CA SER A 48 33.35 1.71 40.49
C SER A 48 34.55 2.61 40.12
N ASN A 49 35.40 2.18 39.19
CA ASN A 49 36.52 2.96 38.66
C ASN A 49 36.31 3.42 37.19
N ALA A 50 35.06 3.47 36.72
CA ALA A 50 34.74 3.97 35.38
C ALA A 50 35.28 5.39 35.18
N ALA A 51 35.95 5.59 34.04
CA ALA A 51 36.59 6.83 33.64
C ALA A 51 36.32 7.11 32.15
N ASP A 52 36.57 8.35 31.73
CA ASP A 52 36.32 8.82 30.36
C ASP A 52 34.87 8.56 29.91
N THR A 53 33.93 8.68 30.86
CA THR A 53 32.48 8.55 30.67
C THR A 53 31.90 9.71 29.87
N ALA A 54 30.64 9.60 29.44
CA ALA A 54 29.93 10.70 28.78
C ALA A 54 29.97 11.99 29.63
N SER A 55 30.06 13.13 28.96
CA SER A 55 30.08 14.47 29.55
C SER A 55 28.68 15.03 29.80
N THR A 56 27.71 14.76 28.91
CA THR A 56 26.37 15.36 29.00
C THR A 56 25.29 14.39 29.47
N VAL A 57 25.46 13.09 29.24
CA VAL A 57 24.43 12.08 29.51
C VAL A 57 24.69 11.36 30.82
N LYS A 58 23.71 11.41 31.73
CA LYS A 58 23.75 10.73 33.03
C LYS A 58 22.59 9.74 33.18
N ALA A 59 22.84 8.66 33.90
CA ALA A 59 21.84 7.73 34.42
C ALA A 59 22.09 7.51 35.91
N ASP A 60 21.02 7.45 36.71
CA ASP A 60 21.13 7.19 38.14
C ASP A 60 22.09 8.17 38.86
N GLY A 61 22.07 9.44 38.43
CA GLY A 61 22.95 10.50 38.94
C GLY A 61 24.40 10.46 38.44
N ASN A 62 24.79 9.43 37.68
CA ASN A 62 26.17 9.19 37.25
C ASN A 62 26.30 9.33 35.72
N PRO A 63 27.43 9.87 35.21
CA PRO A 63 27.80 9.77 33.80
C PRO A 63 27.79 8.32 33.30
N ILE A 64 27.19 8.07 32.13
CA ILE A 64 27.17 6.73 31.53
C ILE A 64 28.44 6.42 30.74
N MET A 65 28.82 5.15 30.67
CA MET A 65 29.91 4.71 29.81
C MET A 65 29.50 4.65 28.34
N ILE A 66 30.43 5.08 27.50
CA ILE A 66 30.35 5.06 26.04
C ILE A 66 31.54 4.27 25.49
N LYS A 67 31.58 4.02 24.19
CA LYS A 67 32.60 3.23 23.50
C LYS A 67 34.04 3.66 23.83
N THR A 68 34.25 4.95 24.08
CA THR A 68 35.57 5.54 24.38
C THR A 68 35.91 5.57 25.87
N SER A 69 34.98 5.13 26.74
CA SER A 69 35.19 5.06 28.18
C SER A 69 36.08 3.87 28.56
N LYS A 70 36.49 3.79 29.83
CA LYS A 70 37.25 2.66 30.36
C LYS A 70 36.93 2.40 31.82
N TYR A 71 37.22 1.20 32.29
CA TYR A 71 37.50 0.97 33.71
C TYR A 71 38.97 1.33 33.94
N ALA A 72 39.25 2.26 34.84
CA ALA A 72 40.58 2.83 34.99
C ALA A 72 41.64 1.81 35.40
N MET A 73 41.23 0.74 36.11
CA MET A 73 42.13 -0.29 36.60
C MET A 73 41.48 -1.68 36.61
N SER A 74 42.26 -2.67 36.20
CA SER A 74 42.03 -4.10 36.40
C SER A 74 43.11 -4.70 37.32
N SER A 75 42.79 -5.78 38.01
CA SER A 75 43.63 -6.42 39.06
C SER A 75 43.36 -7.91 39.18
N GLY A 76 44.28 -8.66 39.80
CA GLY A 76 44.21 -10.11 40.01
C GLY A 76 45.40 -10.88 39.44
N ASP A 77 46.23 -10.21 38.62
CA ASP A 77 47.38 -10.76 37.91
C ASP A 77 48.73 -10.29 38.48
N GLU A 78 48.74 -9.57 39.61
CA GLU A 78 49.93 -8.97 40.20
C GLU A 78 51.02 -9.98 40.64
N ALA A 79 50.62 -11.21 40.96
CA ALA A 79 51.57 -12.28 41.29
C ALA A 79 52.41 -12.72 40.09
N GLY A 80 51.92 -12.48 38.86
CA GLY A 80 52.68 -12.61 37.63
C GLY A 80 53.61 -11.41 37.40
N SER A 81 54.46 -11.08 38.37
CA SER A 81 55.22 -9.83 38.41
C SER A 81 56.21 -9.63 37.25
N LEU A 82 56.50 -10.67 36.46
CA LEU A 82 57.30 -10.59 35.23
C LEU A 82 56.44 -10.36 33.98
N MET A 83 55.17 -9.97 34.18
CA MET A 83 54.18 -9.53 33.20
C MET A 83 53.55 -10.66 32.36
N GLY A 84 52.45 -10.35 31.65
CA GLY A 84 51.80 -11.26 30.72
C GLY A 84 52.75 -11.85 29.67
N VAL A 85 52.58 -13.13 29.34
CA VAL A 85 53.41 -13.85 28.34
C VAL A 85 53.31 -13.18 26.97
N VAL A 86 52.14 -12.66 26.61
CA VAL A 86 51.85 -12.02 25.33
C VAL A 86 51.82 -10.49 25.46
N SER A 87 51.10 -9.96 26.45
CA SER A 87 50.87 -8.51 26.58
C SER A 87 52.07 -7.74 27.13
N ASN A 88 53.00 -8.41 27.84
CA ASN A 88 53.99 -7.77 28.72
C ASN A 88 53.38 -6.67 29.62
N LYS A 89 52.16 -6.91 30.09
CA LYS A 89 51.48 -6.05 31.07
C LYS A 89 50.88 -6.92 32.16
N ILE A 90 50.82 -6.37 33.36
CA ILE A 90 49.94 -6.77 34.45
C ILE A 90 49.24 -5.53 34.94
N LYS A 91 47.99 -5.67 35.35
CA LYS A 91 47.09 -4.54 35.56
C LYS A 91 46.94 -3.69 34.28
N GLY A 92 45.97 -2.78 34.30
CA GLY A 92 45.80 -1.74 33.29
C GLY A 92 44.36 -1.29 33.21
N SER A 93 44.02 -0.43 32.27
CA SER A 93 42.62 -0.12 32.02
C SER A 93 41.90 -1.31 31.39
N ALA A 94 40.58 -1.43 31.62
CA ALA A 94 39.74 -2.28 30.79
C ALA A 94 38.96 -1.42 29.79
N ASN A 95 39.07 -1.72 28.49
CA ASN A 95 38.52 -0.90 27.41
C ASN A 95 37.39 -1.66 26.69
N PRO A 96 36.22 -1.03 26.45
CA PRO A 96 35.11 -1.62 25.70
C PRO A 96 35.52 -2.16 24.33
N GLN A 97 34.95 -3.31 23.95
CA GLN A 97 35.07 -3.93 22.63
C GLN A 97 33.74 -4.02 21.90
N SER A 98 32.65 -4.24 22.64
CA SER A 98 31.30 -4.16 22.11
C SER A 98 30.52 -3.05 22.82
N PHE A 99 29.45 -2.61 22.18
CA PHE A 99 28.61 -1.49 22.59
C PHE A 99 27.30 -1.54 21.80
N SER A 100 26.33 -0.68 22.14
CA SER A 100 25.09 -0.53 21.37
C SER A 100 25.37 -0.18 19.90
N MET A 101 24.62 -0.76 18.96
CA MET A 101 24.80 -0.50 17.52
C MET A 101 24.00 0.72 17.03
N ASP A 102 22.99 1.15 17.79
CA ASP A 102 21.99 2.13 17.37
C ASP A 102 21.80 3.29 18.38
N VAL A 103 22.20 3.13 19.65
CA VAL A 103 22.08 4.18 20.67
C VAL A 103 23.44 4.78 21.00
N LYS A 104 23.51 6.10 20.92
CA LYS A 104 24.71 6.90 21.17
C LYS A 104 24.47 7.97 22.23
N ALA A 105 25.49 8.26 23.03
CA ALA A 105 25.58 9.40 23.92
C ALA A 105 26.87 10.17 23.59
N ASP A 106 26.79 11.50 23.53
CA ASP A 106 27.89 12.36 23.12
C ASP A 106 28.54 11.94 21.78
N GLY A 107 27.70 11.49 20.83
CA GLY A 107 28.15 11.01 19.52
C GLY A 107 28.80 9.62 19.51
N SER A 108 28.96 8.98 20.68
CA SER A 108 29.64 7.70 20.86
C SER A 108 28.68 6.61 21.35
N ASN A 109 28.87 5.37 20.92
CA ASN A 109 27.95 4.27 21.21
C ASN A 109 27.91 3.94 22.72
N VAL A 110 26.73 3.67 23.27
CA VAL A 110 26.56 3.39 24.70
C VAL A 110 27.10 2.00 25.06
N PHE A 111 27.89 1.91 26.14
CA PHE A 111 28.37 0.66 26.72
C PHE A 111 27.37 0.11 27.74
N ARG A 112 27.05 -1.18 27.68
CA ARG A 112 25.92 -1.79 28.41
C ARG A 112 26.34 -3.04 29.18
N GLN A 113 25.42 -3.55 29.99
CA GLN A 113 25.48 -4.91 30.51
C GLN A 113 25.70 -5.91 29.37
N LEU A 114 26.51 -6.93 29.62
CA LEU A 114 26.94 -7.97 28.67
C LEU A 114 27.86 -7.50 27.53
N ASP A 115 28.19 -6.22 27.44
CA ASP A 115 29.20 -5.78 26.49
C ASP A 115 30.62 -6.19 26.96
N MET A 116 31.49 -6.53 26.02
CA MET A 116 32.83 -7.08 26.28
C MET A 116 33.87 -5.98 26.50
N MET A 117 34.93 -6.28 27.27
CA MET A 117 36.08 -5.42 27.52
C MET A 117 37.40 -6.18 27.38
N LEU A 118 38.44 -5.52 26.87
CA LEU A 118 39.82 -6.00 26.98
C LEU A 118 40.50 -5.41 28.20
N GLN A 119 41.13 -6.25 29.01
CA GLN A 119 41.85 -5.85 30.22
C GLN A 119 43.33 -5.54 29.91
N ASN A 120 44.10 -5.13 30.92
CA ASN A 120 45.53 -4.82 30.77
C ASN A 120 45.86 -3.75 29.72
N GLY A 121 45.02 -2.71 29.64
CA GLY A 121 45.18 -1.57 28.75
C GLY A 121 44.69 -1.81 27.32
N GLY A 122 44.10 -2.98 27.03
CA GLY A 122 43.44 -3.28 25.75
C GLY A 122 44.36 -3.34 24.53
N SER A 123 45.67 -3.57 24.72
CA SER A 123 46.62 -3.72 23.61
C SER A 123 46.53 -5.10 22.96
N MET A 124 46.56 -5.12 21.63
CA MET A 124 46.80 -6.33 20.84
C MET A 124 48.32 -6.55 20.68
N PRO A 125 48.82 -7.81 20.73
CA PRO A 125 48.08 -9.03 21.00
C PRO A 125 47.63 -9.14 22.48
N VAL A 126 46.43 -9.68 22.70
CA VAL A 126 45.82 -9.81 24.04
C VAL A 126 46.39 -11.02 24.78
N ASN A 127 46.58 -10.89 26.10
CA ASN A 127 47.05 -11.98 26.97
C ASN A 127 45.91 -12.76 27.63
N THR A 128 44.69 -12.22 27.56
CA THR A 128 43.47 -12.81 28.10
C THR A 128 42.30 -12.58 27.16
N ILE A 129 41.31 -13.48 27.20
CA ILE A 129 40.06 -13.37 26.44
C ILE A 129 39.27 -12.14 26.93
N PRO A 130 38.52 -11.42 26.06
CA PRO A 130 37.67 -10.31 26.51
C PRO A 130 36.76 -10.72 27.68
N GLY A 131 36.76 -9.91 28.75
CA GLY A 131 35.84 -10.09 29.86
C GLY A 131 34.46 -9.52 29.51
N VAL A 132 33.39 -10.19 29.92
CA VAL A 132 32.03 -9.69 29.76
C VAL A 132 31.67 -8.82 30.96
N ASN A 133 31.19 -7.59 30.73
CA ASN A 133 30.73 -6.75 31.81
C ASN A 133 29.39 -7.25 32.37
N MET A 134 29.43 -7.87 33.54
CA MET A 134 28.29 -8.37 34.27
C MET A 134 27.85 -7.33 35.30
N GLN A 135 26.59 -6.89 35.23
CA GLN A 135 25.96 -6.05 36.24
C GLN A 135 24.52 -6.51 36.48
N PRO A 136 23.85 -6.09 37.57
CA PRO A 136 22.45 -6.44 37.79
C PRO A 136 21.57 -6.04 36.58
N PRO A 137 20.64 -6.91 36.14
CA PRO A 137 19.65 -6.52 35.15
C PRO A 137 18.77 -5.41 35.73
N LYS A 138 18.05 -4.69 34.86
CA LYS A 138 17.13 -3.65 35.30
C LYS A 138 16.17 -4.27 36.32
N PRO A 139 16.07 -3.72 37.54
CA PRO A 139 15.02 -4.14 38.45
C PRO A 139 13.68 -4.01 37.71
N GLY A 140 12.82 -5.03 37.80
CA GLY A 140 11.43 -4.89 37.37
C GLY A 140 10.81 -3.63 38.01
N PRO A 141 9.68 -3.11 37.48
CA PRO A 141 9.08 -1.89 38.03
C PRO A 141 9.05 -1.96 39.57
N ALA A 142 9.57 -0.91 40.22
CA ALA A 142 9.83 -0.84 41.68
C ALA A 142 8.56 -0.98 42.55
N LYS A 143 7.40 -1.14 41.93
CA LYS A 143 6.17 -1.64 42.53
C LYS A 143 5.65 -2.75 41.61
N PRO A 144 5.27 -3.94 42.11
CA PRO A 144 4.40 -4.80 41.33
C PRO A 144 3.17 -3.96 40.97
N LEU A 145 2.97 -3.68 39.69
CA LEU A 145 1.72 -3.10 39.24
C LEU A 145 0.64 -4.07 39.74
N ASN A 146 -0.33 -3.55 40.49
CA ASN A 146 -1.34 -4.36 41.16
C ASN A 146 -2.39 -4.80 40.13
N TYR A 147 -1.93 -5.51 39.11
CA TYR A 147 -2.70 -5.95 37.96
C TYR A 147 -3.91 -6.76 38.39
N ASP A 148 -3.83 -7.47 39.52
CA ASP A 148 -4.92 -8.27 40.09
C ASP A 148 -6.13 -7.41 40.50
N LYS A 149 -5.92 -6.11 40.78
CA LYS A 149 -7.00 -5.16 41.10
C LYS A 149 -7.57 -4.46 39.87
N TRP A 150 -6.84 -4.46 38.77
CA TRP A 150 -7.24 -3.79 37.54
C TRP A 150 -8.25 -4.67 36.80
N LYS A 151 -9.32 -4.07 36.30
CA LYS A 151 -10.35 -4.82 35.58
C LYS A 151 -10.76 -4.09 34.32
N ILE A 152 -10.89 -4.85 33.23
CA ILE A 152 -11.61 -4.41 32.04
C ILE A 152 -13.05 -4.85 32.22
N VAL A 153 -13.93 -3.90 32.50
CA VAL A 153 -15.33 -4.15 32.87
C VAL A 153 -16.15 -4.48 31.62
N GLU A 154 -16.03 -3.66 30.59
CA GLU A 154 -16.83 -3.73 29.37
C GLU A 154 -16.00 -3.28 28.16
N VAL A 155 -16.23 -3.92 27.02
CA VAL A 155 -15.75 -3.47 25.71
C VAL A 155 -16.94 -3.50 24.76
N ARG A 156 -17.12 -2.49 23.92
CA ARG A 156 -18.19 -2.46 22.91
C ARG A 156 -17.87 -1.55 21.74
N TRP A 157 -18.49 -1.83 20.60
CA TRP A 157 -18.58 -0.90 19.48
C TRP A 157 -19.64 0.18 19.76
N SER A 158 -19.41 1.42 19.31
CA SER A 158 -20.40 2.49 19.38
C SER A 158 -21.63 2.18 18.54
N ASP A 159 -21.39 1.67 17.33
CA ASP A 159 -22.40 1.39 16.32
C ASP A 159 -22.26 -0.05 15.84
N PRO A 160 -23.33 -0.86 15.89
CA PRO A 160 -23.25 -2.28 15.56
C PRO A 160 -23.30 -2.55 14.05
N LYS A 161 -23.65 -1.56 13.22
CA LYS A 161 -23.86 -1.75 11.79
C LYS A 161 -23.41 -0.55 10.99
N LEU A 162 -22.39 -0.72 10.16
CA LEU A 162 -21.75 0.35 9.40
C LEU A 162 -21.26 -0.14 8.04
N LYS A 163 -20.92 0.77 7.14
CA LYS A 163 -20.30 0.44 5.85
C LYS A 163 -18.79 0.64 5.94
N CYS A 164 -18.05 -0.07 5.08
CA CYS A 164 -16.61 0.10 4.98
C CYS A 164 -16.25 1.58 4.74
N GLY A 165 -15.31 2.10 5.54
CA GLY A 165 -14.89 3.50 5.49
C GLY A 165 -15.65 4.43 6.42
N ASP A 166 -16.67 3.95 7.14
CA ASP A 166 -17.30 4.72 8.20
C ASP A 166 -16.40 4.77 9.45
N MET A 167 -16.55 5.82 10.25
CA MET A 167 -15.92 5.92 11.56
C MET A 167 -16.76 5.16 12.59
N VAL A 168 -16.10 4.46 13.50
CA VAL A 168 -16.71 3.81 14.67
C VAL A 168 -15.81 3.99 15.88
N LYS A 169 -16.40 4.06 17.07
CA LYS A 169 -15.64 4.09 18.32
C LYS A 169 -15.61 2.72 18.97
N ILE A 170 -14.43 2.30 19.42
CA ILE A 170 -14.29 1.23 20.39
C ILE A 170 -14.30 1.86 21.76
N ARG A 171 -15.30 1.52 22.57
CA ARG A 171 -15.46 2.00 23.94
C ARG A 171 -15.11 0.90 24.91
N THR A 172 -14.21 1.18 25.83
CA THR A 172 -13.81 0.26 26.89
C THR A 172 -13.94 0.95 28.23
N LYS A 173 -14.61 0.30 29.18
CA LYS A 173 -14.67 0.72 30.58
C LYS A 173 -13.65 -0.09 31.37
N THR A 174 -12.86 0.58 32.18
CA THR A 174 -11.88 -0.01 33.07
C THR A 174 -12.21 0.36 34.51
N GLU A 175 -11.64 -0.37 35.46
CA GLU A 175 -11.76 -0.11 36.89
C GLU A 175 -10.39 -0.24 37.54
N ASN A 176 -10.03 0.70 38.41
CA ASN A 176 -8.76 0.76 39.13
C ASN A 176 -7.52 0.85 38.22
N TYR A 177 -7.70 1.16 36.93
CA TYR A 177 -6.60 1.45 36.01
C TYR A 177 -6.11 2.88 36.23
N PRO A 178 -4.79 3.10 36.41
CA PRO A 178 -4.22 4.43 36.33
C PRO A 178 -4.37 5.03 34.93
N ASP A 179 -4.55 6.35 34.87
CA ASP A 179 -4.54 7.09 33.61
C ASP A 179 -3.19 6.95 32.88
N GLY A 180 -3.24 6.95 31.55
CA GLY A 180 -2.08 6.78 30.68
C GLY A 180 -1.65 5.33 30.44
N VAL A 181 -2.18 4.36 31.20
CA VAL A 181 -1.89 2.93 30.99
C VAL A 181 -2.47 2.46 29.65
N PRO A 182 -1.69 1.79 28.79
CA PRO A 182 -2.17 1.31 27.52
C PRO A 182 -3.05 0.06 27.67
N VAL A 183 -4.10 -0.01 26.86
CA VAL A 183 -4.92 -1.21 26.62
C VAL A 183 -4.85 -1.50 25.13
N ALA A 184 -4.54 -2.76 24.79
CA ALA A 184 -4.46 -3.22 23.41
C ALA A 184 -5.77 -3.86 22.97
N HIS A 185 -6.28 -3.46 21.82
CA HIS A 185 -7.57 -3.92 21.28
C HIS A 185 -7.32 -4.70 20.00
N VAL A 186 -7.40 -6.02 20.12
CA VAL A 186 -7.28 -6.94 19.00
C VAL A 186 -8.65 -7.09 18.36
N ILE A 187 -8.79 -6.61 17.13
CA ILE A 187 -10.01 -6.77 16.33
C ILE A 187 -9.88 -8.09 15.57
N HIS A 188 -10.88 -8.96 15.63
CA HIS A 188 -10.91 -10.25 14.95
C HIS A 188 -12.25 -10.47 14.26
N LYS A 189 -12.23 -11.29 13.21
CA LYS A 189 -13.48 -11.73 12.57
C LYS A 189 -14.23 -12.66 13.52
N THR A 190 -15.54 -12.47 13.67
CA THR A 190 -16.38 -13.35 14.48
C THR A 190 -16.22 -14.81 14.05
N GLY A 191 -16.00 -15.71 15.01
CA GLY A 191 -15.78 -17.14 14.75
C GLY A 191 -14.37 -17.51 14.26
N LEU A 192 -13.50 -16.54 13.98
CA LEU A 192 -12.12 -16.78 13.55
C LEU A 192 -11.13 -16.26 14.60
N LYS A 193 -10.03 -16.99 14.78
CA LYS A 193 -8.93 -16.58 15.67
C LYS A 193 -7.95 -15.60 15.01
N ALA A 194 -8.02 -15.44 13.69
CA ALA A 194 -7.12 -14.57 12.95
C ALA A 194 -7.41 -13.10 13.28
N MET A 195 -6.34 -12.37 13.64
CA MET A 195 -6.39 -10.93 13.85
C MET A 195 -6.72 -10.21 12.55
N HIS A 196 -7.69 -9.31 12.62
CA HIS A 196 -8.05 -8.39 11.55
C HIS A 196 -7.24 -7.09 11.64
N ASP A 197 -7.13 -6.55 12.85
CA ASP A 197 -6.39 -5.32 13.14
C ASP A 197 -6.02 -5.24 14.63
N LEU A 198 -5.08 -4.37 14.97
CA LEU A 198 -4.64 -4.10 16.35
C LEU A 198 -4.55 -2.59 16.56
N VAL A 199 -5.37 -2.08 17.47
CA VAL A 199 -5.30 -0.69 17.91
C VAL A 199 -4.96 -0.63 19.40
N LYS A 200 -4.40 0.50 19.83
CA LYS A 200 -4.04 0.72 21.23
C LYS A 200 -4.59 2.06 21.68
N GLY A 201 -5.23 2.08 22.84
CA GLY A 201 -5.67 3.29 23.49
C GLY A 201 -5.06 3.40 24.88
N LYS A 202 -5.05 4.60 25.45
CA LYS A 202 -4.63 4.84 26.83
C LYS A 202 -5.86 5.07 27.70
N VAL A 203 -5.83 4.59 28.93
CA VAL A 203 -6.89 4.86 29.91
C VAL A 203 -6.89 6.35 30.25
N SER A 204 -8.08 6.94 30.27
CA SER A 204 -8.35 8.27 30.80
C SER A 204 -9.71 8.22 31.49
N GLY A 205 -9.74 8.56 32.79
CA GLY A 205 -10.99 8.60 33.56
C GLY A 205 -11.72 7.26 33.57
N ASN A 206 -11.00 6.15 33.80
CA ASN A 206 -11.55 4.78 33.80
C ASN A 206 -12.19 4.34 32.47
N ALA A 207 -11.79 4.95 31.35
CA ALA A 207 -12.26 4.59 30.03
C ALA A 207 -11.14 4.62 28.99
N VAL A 208 -11.34 3.90 27.91
CA VAL A 208 -10.57 4.03 26.67
C VAL A 208 -11.57 4.22 25.54
N GLU A 209 -11.42 5.30 24.79
CA GLU A 209 -12.10 5.51 23.52
C GLU A 209 -11.09 5.53 22.38
N ILE A 210 -11.36 4.75 21.33
CA ILE A 210 -10.51 4.68 20.14
C ILE A 210 -11.39 4.89 18.92
N ASP A 211 -11.05 5.88 18.10
CA ASP A 211 -11.64 6.05 16.78
C ASP A 211 -11.01 5.04 15.82
N TRP A 212 -11.84 4.30 15.10
CA TRP A 212 -11.41 3.32 14.11
C TRP A 212 -12.22 3.50 12.83
N ILE A 213 -11.55 3.44 11.68
CA ILE A 213 -12.23 3.52 10.38
C ILE A 213 -12.46 2.10 9.86
N THR A 214 -13.71 1.74 9.66
CA THR A 214 -14.10 0.35 9.37
C THR A 214 -13.47 -0.20 8.10
N ARG A 215 -13.00 -1.45 8.14
CA ARG A 215 -12.38 -2.14 7.00
C ARG A 215 -12.90 -3.57 6.88
N ASN A 216 -13.34 -3.95 5.68
CA ASN A 216 -13.91 -5.30 5.44
C ASN A 216 -12.82 -6.40 5.29
N GLY A 217 -11.62 -6.01 4.85
CA GLY A 217 -10.49 -6.92 4.57
C GLY A 217 -10.44 -7.42 3.11
N PRO A 218 -9.49 -8.35 2.80
CA PRO A 218 -9.16 -8.73 1.42
C PRO A 218 -10.03 -9.80 0.75
N TRP A 219 -11.07 -10.34 1.40
CA TRP A 219 -11.88 -11.45 0.86
C TRP A 219 -13.37 -11.19 1.10
N ASN A 220 -14.05 -10.65 0.08
CA ASN A 220 -15.39 -10.08 0.18
C ASN A 220 -16.44 -11.00 -0.46
N LYS A 221 -17.11 -11.83 0.34
CA LYS A 221 -18.34 -12.52 -0.10
C LYS A 221 -19.52 -12.34 0.86
N ASN A 222 -19.29 -11.86 2.09
CA ASN A 222 -20.31 -11.76 3.12
C ASN A 222 -20.10 -10.49 3.97
N PRO A 223 -21.17 -10.00 4.64
CA PRO A 223 -21.01 -9.04 5.73
C PRO A 223 -19.93 -9.52 6.70
N THR A 224 -18.93 -8.67 6.95
CA THR A 224 -17.86 -9.02 7.90
C THR A 224 -18.34 -8.64 9.29
N LYS A 225 -18.51 -9.66 10.14
CA LYS A 225 -18.77 -9.47 11.56
C LYS A 225 -17.44 -9.44 12.30
N LEU A 226 -17.27 -8.41 13.13
CA LEU A 226 -16.06 -8.16 13.91
C LEU A 226 -16.39 -8.12 15.39
N LYS A 227 -15.52 -8.76 16.17
CA LYS A 227 -15.43 -8.58 17.61
C LYS A 227 -14.09 -7.95 17.96
N VAL A 228 -14.00 -7.40 19.17
CA VAL A 228 -12.75 -6.85 19.69
C VAL A 228 -12.46 -7.45 21.06
N LYS A 229 -11.20 -7.83 21.28
CA LYS A 229 -10.68 -8.23 22.59
C LYS A 229 -9.77 -7.14 23.11
N ALA A 230 -10.11 -6.57 24.26
CA ALA A 230 -9.24 -5.67 24.99
C ALA A 230 -8.32 -6.49 25.90
N HIS A 231 -7.02 -6.24 25.80
CA HIS A 231 -5.95 -6.86 26.55
C HIS A 231 -5.26 -5.79 27.38
N GLY A 232 -5.21 -5.98 28.70
CA GLY A 232 -4.51 -5.09 29.60
C GLY A 232 -4.13 -5.80 30.91
N GLY A 233 -3.51 -5.06 31.82
CA GLY A 233 -3.22 -5.59 33.16
C GLY A 233 -4.50 -5.98 33.90
N GLY A 234 -4.61 -7.21 34.39
CA GLY A 234 -5.83 -7.70 35.05
C GLY A 234 -6.78 -8.51 34.18
N GLY A 235 -6.46 -8.69 32.89
CA GLY A 235 -7.07 -9.73 32.05
C GLY A 235 -7.45 -9.30 30.64
N VAL A 236 -8.33 -10.10 30.04
CA VAL A 236 -8.83 -9.92 28.68
C VAL A 236 -10.35 -9.88 28.71
N LYS A 237 -10.95 -8.95 27.98
CA LYS A 237 -12.41 -8.85 27.82
C LYS A 237 -12.77 -8.76 26.35
N GLU A 238 -13.71 -9.60 25.91
CA GLU A 238 -14.29 -9.52 24.56
C GLU A 238 -15.46 -8.54 24.54
N SER A 239 -15.71 -7.95 23.37
CA SER A 239 -16.82 -7.03 23.17
C SER A 239 -18.19 -7.66 23.45
N SER A 240 -19.06 -6.88 24.10
CA SER A 240 -20.44 -7.27 24.40
C SER A 240 -21.32 -7.32 23.16
N ASN A 241 -20.97 -6.57 22.11
CA ASN A 241 -21.63 -6.55 20.81
C ASN A 241 -20.66 -6.88 19.67
N GLU A 242 -21.24 -7.14 18.50
CA GLU A 242 -20.53 -7.32 17.24
C GLU A 242 -20.71 -6.08 16.37
N LEU A 243 -19.68 -5.75 15.59
CA LEU A 243 -19.78 -4.81 14.49
C LEU A 243 -20.00 -5.58 13.21
N GLU A 244 -21.12 -5.36 12.54
CA GLU A 244 -21.37 -5.82 11.19
C GLU A 244 -20.97 -4.73 10.20
N ILE A 245 -19.91 -5.00 9.43
CA ILE A 245 -19.58 -4.20 8.27
C ILE A 245 -20.48 -4.66 7.12
N GLU A 246 -21.49 -3.86 6.84
CA GLU A 246 -22.26 -3.95 5.62
C GLU A 246 -21.31 -3.78 4.45
N VAL A 247 -21.13 -4.87 3.72
CA VAL A 247 -20.71 -4.78 2.34
C VAL A 247 -21.87 -4.11 1.63
N PRO A 248 -21.65 -3.02 0.85
CA PRO A 248 -22.70 -2.56 -0.05
C PRO A 248 -23.18 -3.78 -0.80
N GLN A 249 -24.47 -4.13 -0.70
CA GLN A 249 -24.99 -5.35 -1.30
C GLN A 249 -24.39 -5.44 -2.70
N GLU A 250 -23.48 -6.40 -2.89
CA GLU A 250 -23.11 -6.79 -4.23
C GLU A 250 -24.46 -7.18 -4.83
N PHE A 251 -24.90 -6.41 -5.81
CA PHE A 251 -25.34 -6.96 -7.07
C PHE A 251 -25.41 -8.50 -7.01
N ASN A 252 -26.54 -9.07 -6.54
CA ASN A 252 -26.78 -10.50 -6.68
C ASN A 252 -26.81 -10.75 -8.18
N ASP A 253 -25.70 -11.23 -8.75
CA ASP A 253 -25.48 -11.56 -10.16
C ASP A 253 -26.56 -11.03 -11.11
N ARG A 254 -26.59 -9.72 -11.35
CA ARG A 254 -27.40 -9.16 -12.43
C ARG A 254 -26.49 -8.88 -13.58
N VAL A 255 -26.39 -9.78 -14.54
CA VAL A 255 -25.86 -9.37 -15.84
C VAL A 255 -26.76 -8.21 -16.31
N TYR A 256 -26.30 -6.95 -16.21
CA TYR A 256 -26.91 -5.87 -16.96
C TYR A 256 -26.37 -6.04 -18.38
N VAL A 257 -26.93 -7.04 -19.04
CA VAL A 257 -27.12 -6.97 -20.48
C VAL A 257 -28.18 -5.88 -20.62
N PRO A 258 -28.00 -4.86 -21.45
CA PRO A 258 -29.13 -4.32 -22.18
C PRO A 258 -29.64 -5.46 -23.08
N ALA A 259 -30.35 -6.44 -22.50
CA ALA A 259 -31.04 -7.48 -23.25
C ALA A 259 -32.22 -6.87 -24.02
N ASN A 260 -32.63 -5.65 -23.66
CA ASN A 260 -33.70 -4.89 -24.29
C ASN A 260 -33.44 -3.38 -24.18
N LEU A 261 -32.33 -2.86 -24.74
CA LEU A 261 -32.52 -1.60 -25.48
C LEU A 261 -33.29 -2.04 -26.72
N ASN A 262 -34.49 -1.52 -26.92
CA ASN A 262 -35.31 -1.88 -28.07
C ASN A 262 -34.42 -1.79 -29.30
N ARG A 263 -34.30 -2.89 -30.06
CA ARG A 263 -33.63 -2.90 -31.37
C ARG A 263 -34.17 -1.78 -32.30
N ALA A 264 -35.35 -1.24 -31.95
CA ALA A 264 -36.05 -0.12 -32.58
C ALA A 264 -35.66 1.30 -32.09
N GLU A 265 -34.98 1.48 -30.96
CA GLU A 265 -34.50 2.81 -30.52
C GLU A 265 -33.05 3.11 -30.96
N VAL A 266 -32.36 2.10 -31.51
CA VAL A 266 -30.91 2.14 -31.72
C VAL A 266 -30.51 2.65 -33.11
N LEU A 267 -31.44 2.80 -34.06
CA LEU A 267 -31.08 3.10 -35.45
C LEU A 267 -32.16 3.99 -36.10
N GLN A 268 -32.13 5.32 -35.88
CA GLN A 268 -32.89 6.23 -36.75
C GLN A 268 -32.10 6.48 -38.04
N GLU A 269 -32.72 6.25 -39.19
CA GLU A 269 -32.18 6.65 -40.49
C GLU A 269 -32.34 8.18 -40.61
N VAL A 270 -31.25 8.91 -40.36
CA VAL A 270 -31.23 10.38 -40.50
C VAL A 270 -30.36 10.78 -41.68
N THR A 271 -30.76 11.87 -42.32
CA THR A 271 -30.01 12.48 -43.42
C THR A 271 -29.12 13.58 -42.84
N VAL A 272 -27.80 13.37 -42.87
CA VAL A 272 -26.81 14.37 -42.44
C VAL A 272 -26.14 15.03 -43.65
N PRO A 273 -25.80 16.33 -43.55
CA PRO A 273 -25.04 17.02 -44.58
C PRO A 273 -23.58 16.57 -44.62
N VAL A 274 -23.02 16.42 -45.82
CA VAL A 274 -21.72 15.75 -46.03
C VAL A 274 -20.54 16.70 -45.79
N PHE A 275 -20.74 18.01 -45.97
CA PHE A 275 -19.78 19.06 -45.61
C PHE A 275 -20.47 20.44 -45.59
N THR A 276 -19.90 21.35 -44.79
CA THR A 276 -20.38 22.74 -44.67
C THR A 276 -19.28 23.69 -45.14
N ILE A 277 -19.60 24.54 -46.12
CA ILE A 277 -18.71 25.60 -46.62
C ILE A 277 -19.45 26.92 -46.44
N PHE A 278 -18.86 27.89 -45.73
CA PHE A 278 -19.46 29.20 -45.45
C PHE A 278 -20.90 29.13 -44.87
N GLY A 279 -21.15 28.19 -43.95
CA GLY A 279 -22.47 28.03 -43.33
C GLY A 279 -23.54 27.39 -44.22
N LEU A 280 -23.20 27.00 -45.45
CA LEU A 280 -24.08 26.27 -46.37
C LEU A 280 -23.68 24.79 -46.41
N SER A 281 -24.66 23.94 -46.11
CA SER A 281 -24.51 22.49 -46.04
C SER A 281 -24.83 21.82 -47.39
N PHE A 282 -23.91 21.01 -47.90
CA PHE A 282 -24.04 20.33 -49.20
C PHE A 282 -23.92 18.80 -49.08
N GLY A 283 -24.69 18.10 -49.92
CA GLY A 283 -24.79 16.63 -49.92
C GLY A 283 -25.71 16.07 -48.83
N LYS A 284 -26.31 14.90 -49.06
CA LYS A 284 -27.18 14.19 -48.12
C LYS A 284 -26.72 12.74 -48.01
N LYS A 285 -26.29 12.30 -46.82
CA LYS A 285 -25.98 10.88 -46.56
C LYS A 285 -26.95 10.31 -45.53
N LYS A 286 -27.52 9.15 -45.83
CA LYS A 286 -28.26 8.34 -44.84
C LYS A 286 -27.26 7.70 -43.90
N VAL A 287 -27.34 8.01 -42.61
CA VAL A 287 -26.55 7.39 -41.55
C VAL A 287 -27.46 6.84 -40.49
N ILE A 288 -26.95 5.85 -39.77
CA ILE A 288 -27.67 5.22 -38.68
C ILE A 288 -27.30 5.95 -37.37
N ARG A 289 -28.26 6.68 -36.79
CA ARG A 289 -28.10 7.41 -35.52
C ARG A 289 -28.20 6.40 -34.38
N GLY A 290 -27.05 5.96 -33.84
CA GLY A 290 -27.01 5.63 -32.41
C GLY A 290 -27.30 6.90 -31.63
N THR A 291 -27.87 6.82 -30.42
CA THR A 291 -28.15 8.03 -29.62
C THR A 291 -26.89 8.91 -29.60
N GLY A 292 -27.00 10.18 -29.97
CA GLY A 292 -25.87 11.10 -30.22
C GLY A 292 -25.82 11.56 -31.67
N ASN A 293 -25.52 12.84 -31.91
CA ASN A 293 -25.56 13.40 -33.26
C ASN A 293 -24.34 13.03 -34.12
N PHE A 294 -23.27 12.41 -33.57
CA PHE A 294 -21.96 12.41 -34.25
C PHE A 294 -21.03 11.22 -33.95
N VAL A 295 -21.54 10.10 -33.42
CA VAL A 295 -20.70 8.90 -33.32
C VAL A 295 -20.56 8.30 -34.72
N SER A 296 -19.34 8.29 -35.26
CA SER A 296 -19.00 7.62 -36.51
C SER A 296 -19.05 6.10 -36.31
N GLY A 297 -20.26 5.53 -36.27
CA GLY A 297 -20.51 4.08 -36.39
C GLY A 297 -21.09 3.37 -35.17
N GLU A 298 -21.09 2.02 -35.22
CA GLU A 298 -21.65 1.14 -34.20
C GLU A 298 -20.86 1.20 -32.88
N TYR A 299 -21.54 1.42 -31.76
CA TYR A 299 -20.95 1.31 -30.41
C TYR A 299 -21.76 0.35 -29.53
N GLY A 300 -21.10 -0.29 -28.56
CA GLY A 300 -21.77 -1.20 -27.63
C GLY A 300 -20.82 -1.92 -26.67
N TYR A 301 -21.26 -2.09 -25.43
CA TYR A 301 -20.49 -2.76 -24.37
C TYR A 301 -21.40 -3.33 -23.27
N ASP A 302 -20.91 -4.37 -22.61
CA ASP A 302 -21.50 -4.89 -21.37
C ASP A 302 -20.92 -4.16 -20.16
N ILE A 303 -21.75 -3.95 -19.14
CA ILE A 303 -21.30 -3.53 -17.81
C ILE A 303 -21.64 -4.59 -16.78
N SER A 304 -20.72 -4.85 -15.85
CA SER A 304 -20.97 -5.77 -14.75
C SER A 304 -20.12 -5.42 -13.54
N VAL A 305 -20.64 -5.66 -12.34
CA VAL A 305 -19.83 -5.66 -11.12
C VAL A 305 -19.65 -7.10 -10.70
N LYS A 306 -18.40 -7.59 -10.71
CA LYS A 306 -18.07 -8.99 -10.34
C LYS A 306 -16.90 -9.00 -9.37
N LYS A 307 -17.07 -9.69 -8.23
CA LYS A 307 -16.02 -9.84 -7.21
C LYS A 307 -15.38 -8.49 -6.83
N GLY A 308 -16.23 -7.48 -6.63
CA GLY A 308 -15.77 -6.14 -6.27
C GLY A 308 -15.12 -5.29 -7.36
N VAL A 309 -15.28 -5.67 -8.63
CA VAL A 309 -14.68 -4.99 -9.78
C VAL A 309 -15.77 -4.53 -10.73
N PHE A 310 -15.75 -3.26 -11.12
CA PHE A 310 -16.64 -2.71 -12.16
C PHE A 310 -16.02 -2.93 -13.53
N GLN A 311 -16.57 -3.87 -14.29
CA GLN A 311 -16.06 -4.27 -15.60
C GLN A 311 -16.92 -3.69 -16.72
N ILE A 312 -16.24 -3.10 -17.70
CA ILE A 312 -16.75 -2.65 -18.99
C ILE A 312 -16.16 -3.58 -20.05
N HIS A 313 -16.99 -4.25 -20.84
CA HIS A 313 -16.54 -5.26 -21.79
C HIS A 313 -17.12 -4.99 -23.18
N CYS A 314 -16.27 -4.61 -24.12
CA CYS A 314 -16.64 -4.51 -25.52
C CYS A 314 -16.16 -5.77 -26.29
N LYS A 315 -17.08 -6.39 -27.02
CA LYS A 315 -16.81 -7.53 -27.91
C LYS A 315 -16.90 -7.05 -29.35
N MET A 316 -15.81 -7.16 -30.10
CA MET A 316 -15.71 -6.67 -31.47
C MET A 316 -15.55 -7.85 -32.43
N LYS A 317 -16.27 -7.83 -33.55
CA LYS A 317 -16.01 -8.76 -34.65
C LYS A 317 -15.20 -8.05 -35.73
N ILE A 318 -13.95 -8.49 -35.92
CA ILE A 318 -13.12 -7.99 -37.02
C ILE A 318 -13.54 -8.71 -38.30
N THR A 319 -13.86 -7.91 -39.33
CA THR A 319 -14.26 -8.38 -40.66
C THR A 319 -13.23 -7.91 -41.69
N PRO A 320 -12.24 -8.77 -42.02
CA PRO A 320 -11.21 -8.48 -43.02
C PRO A 320 -11.82 -8.12 -44.38
N GLN A 321 -11.38 -7.00 -44.95
CA GLN A 321 -11.71 -6.62 -46.32
C GLN A 321 -10.65 -7.15 -47.29
N ARG A 322 -10.77 -6.83 -48.59
CA ARG A 322 -9.80 -7.30 -49.59
C ARG A 322 -8.38 -6.79 -49.26
N HIS A 323 -7.38 -7.65 -49.49
CA HIS A 323 -5.95 -7.34 -49.38
C HIS A 323 -5.42 -7.02 -47.96
N VAL A 324 -6.09 -7.46 -46.90
CA VAL A 324 -5.59 -7.34 -45.51
C VAL A 324 -5.05 -8.66 -44.96
N LYS A 325 -4.35 -8.64 -43.82
CA LYS A 325 -3.91 -9.85 -43.11
C LYS A 325 -5.12 -10.70 -42.74
N THR A 326 -4.97 -12.00 -42.93
CA THR A 326 -5.94 -13.03 -42.52
C THR A 326 -5.25 -14.11 -41.69
N GLY A 327 -6.03 -15.05 -41.13
CA GLY A 327 -5.52 -16.19 -40.38
C GLY A 327 -4.59 -15.81 -39.22
N LYS A 328 -3.46 -16.51 -39.08
CA LYS A 328 -2.50 -16.31 -37.98
C LYS A 328 -1.91 -14.90 -37.92
N ARG A 329 -1.76 -14.21 -39.05
CA ARG A 329 -1.21 -12.84 -39.08
C ARG A 329 -2.18 -11.84 -38.45
N LEU A 330 -3.47 -11.98 -38.77
CA LEU A 330 -4.54 -11.17 -38.18
C LEU A 330 -4.65 -11.43 -36.67
N GLN A 331 -4.62 -12.69 -36.24
CA GLN A 331 -4.68 -13.04 -34.81
C GLN A 331 -3.52 -12.43 -34.00
N ARG A 332 -2.31 -12.38 -34.57
CA ARG A 332 -1.16 -11.70 -33.94
C ARG A 332 -1.36 -10.19 -33.84
N ALA A 333 -1.93 -9.57 -34.88
CA ALA A 333 -2.24 -8.13 -34.86
C ALA A 333 -3.28 -7.80 -33.79
N MET A 334 -4.37 -8.56 -33.74
CA MET A 334 -5.42 -8.42 -32.73
C MET A 334 -4.89 -8.56 -31.30
N LYS A 335 -3.94 -9.47 -31.04
CA LYS A 335 -3.29 -9.56 -29.73
C LYS A 335 -2.53 -8.28 -29.35
N LYS A 336 -1.86 -7.62 -30.31
CA LYS A 336 -1.18 -6.35 -30.08
C LYS A 336 -2.18 -5.22 -29.83
N TRP A 337 -3.22 -5.11 -30.66
CA TRP A 337 -4.27 -4.10 -30.50
C TRP A 337 -4.97 -4.23 -29.15
N LYS A 338 -5.31 -5.46 -28.73
CA LYS A 338 -5.87 -5.72 -27.40
C LYS A 338 -4.94 -5.20 -26.29
N SER A 339 -3.64 -5.46 -26.41
CA SER A 339 -2.66 -5.00 -25.42
C SER A 339 -2.56 -3.47 -25.35
N GLU A 340 -2.61 -2.79 -26.50
CA GLU A 340 -2.59 -1.32 -26.62
C GLU A 340 -3.86 -0.69 -26.02
N ILE A 341 -5.03 -1.25 -26.35
CA ILE A 341 -6.32 -0.81 -25.83
C ILE A 341 -6.36 -0.97 -24.32
N GLU A 342 -6.06 -2.16 -23.80
CA GLU A 342 -6.18 -2.44 -22.37
C GLU A 342 -5.09 -1.71 -21.56
N SER A 343 -3.88 -1.52 -22.07
CA SER A 343 -2.87 -0.72 -21.36
C SER A 343 -3.26 0.77 -21.22
N THR A 344 -4.05 1.27 -22.17
CA THR A 344 -4.52 2.66 -22.21
C THR A 344 -5.76 2.85 -21.34
N TRP A 345 -6.75 1.95 -21.42
CA TRP A 345 -8.04 2.12 -20.77
C TRP A 345 -8.21 1.41 -19.43
N ASP A 346 -7.54 0.28 -19.22
CA ASP A 346 -7.74 -0.55 -18.02
C ASP A 346 -7.07 0.09 -16.79
N ARG A 347 -7.73 -0.03 -15.63
CA ARG A 347 -7.18 0.39 -14.31
C ARG A 347 -6.69 1.84 -14.25
N LYS A 348 -7.36 2.77 -14.92
CA LYS A 348 -7.05 4.22 -14.81
C LYS A 348 -7.89 4.93 -13.76
N TRP A 349 -9.07 4.40 -13.49
CA TRP A 349 -10.06 5.00 -12.60
C TRP A 349 -10.70 3.94 -11.71
N LYS A 350 -11.26 4.38 -10.58
CA LYS A 350 -12.03 3.56 -9.65
C LYS A 350 -13.20 4.37 -9.10
N GLU A 351 -14.31 3.69 -8.84
CA GLU A 351 -15.46 4.26 -8.14
C GLU A 351 -15.24 4.15 -6.64
N HIS A 352 -15.34 5.25 -5.92
CA HIS A 352 -15.09 5.32 -4.49
C HIS A 352 -16.27 5.94 -3.75
N ARG A 353 -16.70 5.30 -2.66
CA ARG A 353 -17.79 5.77 -1.82
C ARG A 353 -17.45 7.15 -1.24
N ILE A 354 -18.33 8.12 -1.46
CA ILE A 354 -18.13 9.53 -1.08
C ILE A 354 -17.91 9.68 0.43
N ASN A 355 -18.64 8.91 1.24
CA ASN A 355 -18.61 9.03 2.70
C ASN A 355 -17.47 8.25 3.37
N CYS A 356 -16.54 7.68 2.60
CA CYS A 356 -15.41 6.96 3.17
C CYS A 356 -14.43 7.93 3.84
N GLN A 357 -14.26 7.81 5.16
CA GLN A 357 -13.39 8.66 5.97
C GLN A 357 -11.89 8.49 5.68
N ARG A 358 -11.50 7.48 4.87
CA ARG A 358 -10.13 7.37 4.35
C ARG A 358 -9.85 8.35 3.21
N GLY A 359 -10.88 8.98 2.63
CA GLY A 359 -10.70 9.89 1.50
C GLY A 359 -10.07 9.22 0.27
N ASP A 360 -9.45 10.02 -0.59
CA ASP A 360 -8.97 9.55 -1.91
C ASP A 360 -7.71 8.68 -1.84
N THR A 361 -7.08 8.61 -0.66
CA THR A 361 -5.94 7.72 -0.38
C THR A 361 -6.36 6.30 0.02
N CYS A 362 -7.68 6.02 0.05
CA CYS A 362 -8.19 4.70 0.36
C CYS A 362 -7.64 3.61 -0.58
N ASN A 363 -7.15 2.53 0.01
CA ASN A 363 -6.47 1.43 -0.69
C ASN A 363 -7.20 0.08 -0.55
N CYS A 364 -8.53 0.11 -0.34
CA CYS A 364 -9.30 -1.12 -0.27
C CYS A 364 -9.16 -1.94 -1.57
N PRO A 365 -9.06 -3.29 -1.46
CA PRO A 365 -8.73 -4.16 -2.59
C PRO A 365 -9.83 -4.29 -3.65
N GLY A 366 -11.00 -3.69 -3.43
CA GLY A 366 -12.17 -3.76 -4.30
C GLY A 366 -13.36 -4.47 -3.64
N GLY A 367 -14.58 -4.08 -3.98
CA GLY A 367 -15.83 -4.71 -3.50
C GLY A 367 -16.25 -4.34 -2.09
N CYS A 368 -15.79 -3.21 -1.58
CA CYS A 368 -16.32 -2.65 -0.33
C CYS A 368 -16.64 -1.16 -0.53
N CYS A 369 -15.73 -0.24 -0.22
CA CYS A 369 -15.90 1.18 -0.53
C CYS A 369 -15.32 1.57 -1.89
N ILE A 370 -14.52 0.70 -2.52
CA ILE A 370 -13.88 0.93 -3.83
C ILE A 370 -14.35 -0.13 -4.82
N PHE A 371 -14.60 0.27 -6.06
CA PHE A 371 -14.78 -0.61 -7.21
C PHE A 371 -13.81 -0.19 -8.33
N PRO A 372 -12.70 -0.93 -8.53
CA PRO A 372 -11.78 -0.65 -9.62
C PRO A 372 -12.49 -0.79 -10.97
N ILE A 373 -12.28 0.17 -11.88
CA ILE A 373 -12.81 0.10 -13.24
C ILE A 373 -11.87 -0.77 -14.08
N ARG A 374 -12.44 -1.80 -14.70
CA ARG A 374 -11.72 -2.69 -15.62
C ARG A 374 -12.32 -2.61 -17.01
N VAL A 375 -11.49 -2.28 -17.99
CA VAL A 375 -11.90 -2.19 -19.39
C VAL A 375 -11.35 -3.40 -20.12
N LYS A 376 -12.24 -4.17 -20.74
CA LYS A 376 -11.89 -5.38 -21.47
C LYS A 376 -12.29 -5.28 -22.93
N CYS A 377 -11.36 -5.65 -23.79
CA CYS A 377 -11.54 -5.76 -25.23
C CYS A 377 -11.46 -7.25 -25.63
N SER A 378 -12.49 -7.77 -26.27
CA SER A 378 -12.48 -9.12 -26.83
C SER A 378 -12.78 -9.09 -28.32
N PHE A 379 -11.97 -9.80 -29.09
CA PHE A 379 -12.29 -10.04 -30.48
C PHE A 379 -12.97 -11.40 -30.65
N VAL A 380 -14.14 -11.43 -31.26
CA VAL A 380 -15.04 -12.60 -31.30
C VAL A 380 -15.51 -12.91 -32.72
N SER A 381 -15.94 -14.16 -32.96
CA SER A 381 -16.53 -14.60 -34.23
C SER A 381 -18.07 -14.43 -34.27
N GLY A 382 -18.71 -14.33 -33.10
CA GLY A 382 -20.14 -14.13 -32.90
C GLY A 382 -20.44 -13.59 -31.49
N GLY A 383 -21.64 -13.04 -31.29
CA GLY A 383 -22.03 -12.39 -30.03
C GLY A 383 -21.33 -11.05 -29.78
N GLN A 384 -20.84 -10.41 -30.84
CA GLN A 384 -20.21 -9.10 -30.80
C GLN A 384 -21.22 -7.99 -30.48
N HIS A 385 -20.71 -6.90 -29.92
CA HIS A 385 -21.46 -5.66 -29.76
C HIS A 385 -21.29 -4.75 -30.98
N VAL A 386 -20.11 -4.77 -31.61
CA VAL A 386 -19.78 -3.94 -32.78
C VAL A 386 -19.06 -4.76 -33.85
N ILE A 387 -19.26 -4.38 -35.11
CA ILE A 387 -18.53 -4.95 -36.26
C ILE A 387 -17.50 -3.93 -36.77
N VAL A 388 -16.24 -4.36 -36.81
CA VAL A 388 -15.13 -3.54 -37.30
C VAL A 388 -14.63 -4.10 -38.63
N LYS A 389 -14.73 -3.34 -39.71
CA LYS A 389 -14.17 -3.68 -41.01
C LYS A 389 -12.69 -3.33 -41.04
N LEU A 390 -11.84 -4.29 -41.39
CA LEU A 390 -10.40 -4.06 -41.48
C LEU A 390 -9.97 -3.88 -42.94
N TRP A 391 -9.40 -2.72 -43.24
CA TRP A 391 -8.96 -2.31 -44.58
C TRP A 391 -7.43 -2.25 -44.70
N PRO A 392 -6.84 -2.36 -45.90
CA PRO A 392 -5.38 -2.42 -46.07
C PRO A 392 -4.68 -1.07 -45.83
N GLY A 393 -5.40 0.04 -45.98
CA GLY A 393 -4.92 1.40 -45.74
C GLY A 393 -6.04 2.41 -46.00
N ALA A 394 -6.02 3.53 -45.27
CA ALA A 394 -7.01 4.58 -45.49
C ALA A 394 -6.73 5.26 -46.84
N PRO A 395 -7.76 5.68 -47.59
CA PRO A 395 -7.54 6.32 -48.86
C PRO A 395 -6.91 7.69 -48.62
N ALA A 396 -5.69 7.89 -49.13
CA ALA A 396 -5.04 9.19 -49.14
C ALA A 396 -5.83 10.13 -50.06
N GLY A 397 -6.82 10.83 -49.51
CA GLY A 397 -7.40 12.05 -50.08
C GLY A 397 -8.46 11.94 -51.20
N VAL A 398 -8.89 10.75 -51.66
CA VAL A 398 -9.93 10.64 -52.71
C VAL A 398 -10.70 9.32 -52.55
N PRO A 399 -12.03 9.27 -52.77
CA PRO A 399 -12.79 8.02 -52.69
C PRO A 399 -12.19 7.05 -53.70
N SER A 400 -11.49 6.02 -53.23
CA SER A 400 -11.00 4.99 -54.14
C SER A 400 -12.22 4.29 -54.71
N ALA A 401 -12.30 4.18 -56.04
CA ALA A 401 -13.29 3.38 -56.74
C ALA A 401 -13.32 1.97 -56.12
N GLY A 402 -14.32 1.69 -55.27
CA GLY A 402 -14.34 0.48 -54.43
C GLY A 402 -15.01 0.61 -53.05
N GLY A 403 -15.41 1.82 -52.62
CA GLY A 403 -16.24 1.99 -51.41
C GLY A 403 -15.47 1.99 -50.07
N ASN A 404 -14.18 2.29 -50.09
CA ASN A 404 -13.35 2.45 -48.89
C ASN A 404 -13.75 3.73 -48.13
N PRO A 405 -14.23 3.67 -46.88
CA PRO A 405 -14.50 4.86 -46.08
C PRO A 405 -13.18 5.61 -45.84
N GLY A 406 -13.26 6.94 -45.72
CA GLY A 406 -12.07 7.80 -45.78
C GLY A 406 -11.21 7.87 -44.52
N TRP A 407 -11.64 7.27 -43.41
CA TRP A 407 -11.15 7.59 -42.06
C TRP A 407 -11.28 6.39 -41.11
N TRP A 408 -10.39 6.33 -40.10
CA TRP A 408 -10.57 5.42 -38.97
C TRP A 408 -11.80 5.82 -38.17
N ASP A 409 -12.62 4.83 -37.83
CA ASP A 409 -13.79 5.02 -36.98
C ASP A 409 -14.13 3.71 -36.23
N SER A 410 -15.19 3.75 -35.42
CA SER A 410 -15.68 2.58 -34.66
C SER A 410 -15.99 1.35 -35.52
N SER A 411 -16.24 1.53 -36.81
CA SER A 411 -16.68 0.51 -37.77
C SER A 411 -15.63 0.20 -38.85
N ASN A 412 -14.55 0.99 -38.98
CA ASN A 412 -13.54 0.89 -40.03
C ASN A 412 -12.14 1.13 -39.47
N TRP A 413 -11.33 0.07 -39.43
CA TRP A 413 -9.92 0.11 -39.02
C TRP A 413 -9.01 -0.19 -40.21
N TYR A 414 -7.73 0.17 -40.10
CA TYR A 414 -6.78 -0.03 -41.19
C TYR A 414 -5.51 -0.75 -40.73
N GLU A 415 -4.87 -1.51 -41.62
CA GLU A 415 -3.58 -2.15 -41.29
C GLU A 415 -2.41 -1.18 -41.27
N ARG A 416 -2.55 -0.07 -41.98
CA ARG A 416 -1.59 1.01 -42.11
C ARG A 416 -2.22 2.29 -41.60
N LEU A 417 -1.49 2.99 -40.76
CA LEU A 417 -1.81 4.36 -40.39
C LEU A 417 -1.75 5.24 -41.64
N SER A 418 -2.74 6.11 -41.83
CA SER A 418 -2.81 7.02 -42.98
C SER A 418 -1.94 8.26 -42.80
N GLY A 419 -1.34 8.46 -41.63
CA GLY A 419 -0.45 9.59 -41.33
C GLY A 419 -1.19 10.85 -40.91
N ASN A 420 -2.53 10.86 -41.01
CA ASN A 420 -3.40 11.95 -40.59
C ASN A 420 -3.98 11.73 -39.18
N GLU A 421 -3.75 10.56 -38.58
CA GLU A 421 -4.24 10.24 -37.23
C GLU A 421 -3.36 10.92 -36.17
N GLY A 422 -4.00 11.70 -35.30
CA GLY A 422 -3.33 12.60 -34.35
C GLY A 422 -2.39 11.95 -33.33
N ASN A 423 -2.28 10.62 -33.26
CA ASN A 423 -1.24 9.94 -32.50
C ASN A 423 -1.01 8.49 -32.96
N ALA A 424 0.05 8.24 -33.73
CA ALA A 424 0.40 6.92 -34.27
C ALA A 424 0.59 5.80 -33.22
N GLY A 425 0.81 6.14 -31.94
CA GLY A 425 1.12 5.17 -30.89
C GLY A 425 -0.08 4.51 -30.18
N VAL A 426 -1.28 5.10 -30.25
CA VAL A 426 -2.47 4.64 -29.50
C VAL A 426 -3.76 4.65 -30.33
N VAL A 427 -3.65 4.58 -31.66
CA VAL A 427 -4.80 4.68 -32.57
C VAL A 427 -5.88 3.65 -32.25
N HIS A 428 -5.53 2.39 -31.95
CA HIS A 428 -6.55 1.38 -31.63
C HIS A 428 -7.25 1.68 -30.30
N ALA A 429 -6.54 2.30 -29.35
CA ALA A 429 -7.14 2.73 -28.09
C ALA A 429 -8.10 3.91 -28.30
N HIS A 430 -7.75 4.86 -29.18
CA HIS A 430 -8.64 5.95 -29.58
C HIS A 430 -9.92 5.40 -30.23
N GLU A 431 -9.79 4.55 -31.25
CA GLU A 431 -10.93 3.95 -31.94
C GLU A 431 -11.80 3.09 -31.03
N PHE A 432 -11.17 2.36 -30.11
CA PHE A 432 -11.90 1.62 -29.09
C PHE A 432 -12.77 2.54 -28.23
N GLY A 433 -12.34 3.76 -27.95
CA GLY A 433 -13.16 4.79 -27.29
C GLY A 433 -14.48 5.01 -28.02
N HIS A 434 -14.47 5.12 -29.35
CA HIS A 434 -15.71 5.22 -30.13
C HIS A 434 -16.58 3.96 -30.03
N THR A 435 -15.98 2.76 -30.02
CA THR A 435 -16.76 1.51 -29.83
C THR A 435 -17.47 1.42 -28.48
N ILE A 436 -17.04 2.20 -27.49
CA ILE A 436 -17.72 2.36 -26.20
C ILE A 436 -18.45 3.70 -26.07
N GLY A 437 -18.62 4.42 -27.19
CA GLY A 437 -19.49 5.59 -27.33
C GLY A 437 -18.88 6.92 -26.88
N MET A 438 -17.55 7.02 -26.88
CA MET A 438 -16.84 8.29 -26.74
C MET A 438 -16.85 9.07 -28.06
N GLU A 439 -16.98 10.39 -27.98
CA GLU A 439 -16.76 11.27 -29.14
C GLU A 439 -15.29 11.63 -29.25
N ASP A 440 -14.90 12.06 -30.44
CA ASP A 440 -13.66 12.80 -30.62
C ASP A 440 -13.63 14.04 -29.72
N GLU A 441 -12.43 14.49 -29.37
CA GLU A 441 -12.20 15.69 -28.56
C GLU A 441 -11.41 16.78 -29.31
N TYR A 442 -11.29 16.69 -30.65
CA TYR A 442 -10.78 17.79 -31.49
C TYR A 442 -11.93 18.60 -32.09
N ALA A 443 -11.64 19.86 -32.44
CA ALA A 443 -12.61 20.84 -32.92
C ALA A 443 -13.49 20.40 -34.11
N THR A 444 -13.04 19.45 -34.94
CA THR A 444 -13.81 18.95 -36.10
C THR A 444 -14.55 17.63 -35.85
N GLY A 445 -14.34 16.97 -34.71
CA GLY A 445 -14.93 15.65 -34.41
C GLY A 445 -15.90 15.64 -33.22
N SER A 446 -15.75 16.60 -32.29
CA SER A 446 -16.58 16.68 -31.09
C SER A 446 -17.78 17.58 -31.26
N THR A 447 -18.89 17.29 -30.60
CA THR A 447 -20.14 18.09 -30.77
C THR A 447 -20.66 18.75 -29.51
N ILE A 448 -19.88 18.57 -28.46
CA ILE A 448 -19.97 19.27 -27.20
C ILE A 448 -18.74 20.16 -27.14
N ARG A 449 -18.93 21.48 -27.33
CA ARG A 449 -17.83 22.46 -27.42
C ARG A 449 -16.95 22.47 -26.17
N GLU A 450 -17.51 22.08 -25.04
CA GLU A 450 -16.84 21.93 -23.75
C GLU A 450 -15.86 20.74 -23.69
N CYS A 451 -15.91 19.83 -24.66
CA CYS A 451 -15.03 18.67 -24.79
C CYS A 451 -13.94 18.88 -25.85
N TYR A 452 -13.76 20.11 -26.36
CA TYR A 452 -12.77 20.41 -27.40
C TYR A 452 -11.37 20.59 -26.81
N ASP A 453 -10.37 20.11 -27.56
CA ASP A 453 -8.93 20.27 -27.33
C ASP A 453 -8.48 19.89 -25.91
N VAL A 454 -9.08 18.85 -25.33
CA VAL A 454 -8.70 18.33 -24.02
C VAL A 454 -7.23 17.88 -24.05
N PRO A 455 -6.30 18.61 -23.39
CA PRO A 455 -4.88 18.36 -23.59
C PRO A 455 -4.46 16.97 -23.10
N GLY A 456 -3.86 16.18 -23.99
CA GLY A 456 -3.33 14.85 -23.65
C GLY A 456 -4.38 13.74 -23.54
N SER A 457 -5.65 13.99 -23.88
CA SER A 457 -6.69 12.97 -23.92
C SER A 457 -6.47 11.93 -25.01
N VAL A 458 -6.84 10.67 -24.73
CA VAL A 458 -6.84 9.58 -25.71
C VAL A 458 -7.86 9.81 -26.83
N MET A 459 -8.96 10.53 -26.56
CA MET A 459 -9.93 10.93 -27.59
C MET A 459 -9.48 12.19 -28.36
N GLN A 460 -8.27 12.68 -28.06
CA GLN A 460 -7.56 13.73 -28.78
C GLN A 460 -6.24 13.15 -29.32
N ARG A 461 -5.19 13.98 -29.42
CA ARG A 461 -3.83 13.57 -29.83
C ARG A 461 -2.99 12.95 -28.70
N GLY A 462 -3.59 12.66 -27.56
CA GLY A 462 -2.90 12.20 -26.36
C GLY A 462 -3.01 10.70 -26.11
N THR A 463 -2.71 10.29 -24.88
CA THR A 463 -2.69 8.88 -24.44
C THR A 463 -3.38 8.66 -23.09
N LYS A 464 -3.99 9.70 -22.52
CA LYS A 464 -4.57 9.65 -21.18
C LYS A 464 -6.09 9.47 -21.24
N VAL A 465 -6.59 8.53 -20.44
CA VAL A 465 -8.03 8.43 -20.18
C VAL A 465 -8.41 9.44 -19.10
N MET A 466 -9.23 10.41 -19.47
CA MET A 466 -9.69 11.49 -18.61
C MET A 466 -10.91 11.08 -17.78
N GLN A 467 -11.16 11.82 -16.70
CA GLN A 467 -12.35 11.65 -15.85
C GLN A 467 -13.65 11.84 -16.64
N ALA A 468 -13.64 12.82 -17.55
CA ALA A 468 -14.78 13.19 -18.37
C ALA A 468 -15.31 12.03 -19.21
N HIS A 469 -14.46 11.10 -19.66
CA HIS A 469 -14.89 9.90 -20.40
C HIS A 469 -15.83 9.00 -19.59
N TRP A 470 -15.78 9.06 -18.26
CA TRP A 470 -16.64 8.26 -17.40
C TRP A 470 -17.86 9.03 -16.90
N GLU A 471 -17.69 10.33 -16.65
CA GLU A 471 -18.73 11.22 -16.13
C GLU A 471 -19.67 11.75 -17.20
N ARG A 472 -19.23 11.75 -18.46
CA ARG A 472 -19.98 12.17 -19.62
C ARG A 472 -19.95 11.05 -20.64
N HIS A 473 -21.10 10.76 -21.23
CA HIS A 473 -21.19 9.85 -22.36
C HIS A 473 -21.97 10.56 -23.46
N PRO A 474 -21.27 11.16 -24.43
CA PRO A 474 -21.88 12.03 -25.44
C PRO A 474 -22.98 11.34 -26.25
N ALA A 475 -22.81 10.04 -26.53
CA ALA A 475 -23.80 9.27 -27.27
C ALA A 475 -25.10 9.02 -26.48
N SER A 476 -25.04 8.40 -25.31
CA SER A 476 -26.24 7.77 -24.71
C SER A 476 -27.02 8.63 -23.71
N GLY A 477 -26.64 9.91 -23.52
CA GLY A 477 -27.24 10.81 -22.52
C GLY A 477 -27.06 10.40 -21.06
N LYS A 478 -26.59 9.16 -20.80
CA LYS A 478 -26.25 8.63 -19.47
C LYS A 478 -24.81 8.15 -19.45
N SER A 479 -24.03 8.72 -18.53
CA SER A 479 -22.62 8.39 -18.38
C SER A 479 -22.34 7.01 -17.80
N ILE A 480 -21.14 6.49 -18.02
CA ILE A 480 -20.70 5.20 -17.46
C ILE A 480 -20.76 5.24 -15.93
N HIS A 481 -20.36 6.37 -15.34
CA HIS A 481 -20.52 6.63 -13.91
C HIS A 481 -21.99 6.56 -13.48
N THR A 482 -22.89 7.22 -14.22
CA THR A 482 -24.34 7.19 -13.91
C THR A 482 -24.87 5.76 -13.95
N ARG A 483 -24.45 4.96 -14.94
CA ARG A 483 -24.82 3.55 -15.05
C ARG A 483 -24.30 2.72 -13.88
N PHE A 484 -23.10 3.02 -13.39
CA PHE A 484 -22.57 2.43 -12.16
C PHE A 484 -23.44 2.81 -10.95
N LEU A 485 -23.77 4.09 -10.79
CA LEU A 485 -24.63 4.59 -9.71
C LEU A 485 -26.01 3.92 -9.71
N GLU A 486 -26.64 3.75 -10.87
CA GLU A 486 -27.92 3.04 -11.01
C GLU A 486 -27.83 1.56 -10.56
N GLY A 487 -26.65 0.95 -10.71
CA GLY A 487 -26.37 -0.42 -10.28
C GLY A 487 -26.09 -0.58 -8.78
N VAL A 488 -25.83 0.50 -8.04
CA VAL A 488 -25.51 0.47 -6.61
C VAL A 488 -26.60 1.14 -5.76
N LYS A 489 -27.04 0.46 -4.70
CA LYS A 489 -28.17 0.88 -3.85
C LYS A 489 -28.01 2.29 -3.26
N ASP A 490 -26.79 2.65 -2.87
CA ASP A 490 -26.51 3.89 -2.14
C ASP A 490 -26.34 5.12 -3.03
N LYS A 491 -26.12 4.94 -4.35
CA LYS A 491 -25.87 6.01 -5.35
C LYS A 491 -24.86 7.10 -4.93
N LYS A 492 -24.01 6.85 -3.93
CA LYS A 492 -23.07 7.82 -3.33
C LYS A 492 -21.63 7.42 -3.58
N TYR A 493 -21.23 7.43 -4.84
CA TYR A 493 -19.87 7.15 -5.29
C TYR A 493 -19.37 8.29 -6.16
N LYS A 494 -18.05 8.45 -6.20
CA LYS A 494 -17.35 9.38 -7.06
C LYS A 494 -16.19 8.65 -7.75
N LEU A 495 -15.85 9.14 -8.94
CA LEU A 495 -14.66 8.69 -9.63
C LEU A 495 -13.40 9.27 -8.99
N ILE A 496 -12.41 8.43 -8.81
CA ILE A 496 -11.06 8.85 -8.42
C ILE A 496 -10.02 8.11 -9.28
N PRO A 497 -8.83 8.69 -9.48
CA PRO A 497 -7.72 8.01 -10.15
C PRO A 497 -7.36 6.69 -9.45
N ALA A 498 -7.05 5.66 -10.25
CA ALA A 498 -6.78 4.32 -9.74
C ALA A 498 -5.48 4.20 -8.96
#